data_AF-A0A2D6M8Y2-F1
#
_entry.id   AF-A0A2D6M8Y2-F1
#
_cell.length_a   1.000
_cell.length_b   1.000
_cell.length_c   1.000
_cell.angle_alpha   90.00
_cell.angle_beta   90.00
_cell.angle_gamma   90.00
#
_symmetry.space_group_name_H-M   'P 1'
#
loop_
_entity.id
_entity.type
_entity.pdbx_description
1 polymer ?
#
loop_
_entity_poly.entity_id
_entity_poly.type
_entity_poly.pdbx_seq_one_letter_code
_entity_poly.pdbx_strand_id
1 'polypeptide(L)'
;MKYVGIANSKYKKTLLKNKKSGNIVSLTLPGLAASCTDHFEILDIFDKIGSCRYENFLNTSYVKSHINNGKSSSAVLDKIKKFYKLYSSISDIGFNYKRGYIVVTSDGARLDGSHRSSIVEHLGMKKVDVIQMNWSDFFSGKDLQKIKRHIGSQRSKLL
;
A
#
# COMPACT_ATOMS: atom_id res chain seq x y z
N MET A 1 5.87 -2.75 13.76
CA MET A 1 6.32 -1.44 13.23
C MET A 1 5.22 -0.88 12.32
N LYS A 2 4.80 0.39 12.48
CA LYS A 2 3.85 1.03 11.54
C LYS A 2 4.60 1.56 10.30
N TYR A 3 4.23 1.06 9.12
CA TYR A 3 4.80 1.48 7.85
C TYR A 3 4.05 2.69 7.29
N VAL A 4 4.80 3.67 6.81
CA VAL A 4 4.26 4.89 6.20
C VAL A 4 4.28 4.78 4.68
N GLY A 5 3.19 5.15 4.02
CA GLY A 5 3.19 5.28 2.57
C GLY A 5 4.05 6.45 2.11
N ILE A 6 4.95 6.21 1.16
CA ILE A 6 5.77 7.28 0.56
C ILE A 6 5.13 7.78 -0.73
N ALA A 7 4.94 9.10 -0.80
CA ALA A 7 4.46 9.79 -1.99
C ALA A 7 5.35 9.48 -3.19
N ASN A 8 4.79 9.61 -4.40
CA ASN A 8 5.52 9.32 -5.63
C ASN A 8 6.67 10.33 -5.84
N SER A 9 7.86 9.99 -5.37
CA SER A 9 9.06 10.83 -5.42
C SER A 9 10.14 10.21 -6.30
N LYS A 10 11.15 11.01 -6.69
CA LYS A 10 12.33 10.48 -7.40
C LYS A 10 13.01 9.34 -6.62
N TYR A 11 13.10 9.46 -5.30
CA TYR A 11 13.75 8.47 -4.44
C TYR A 11 13.00 7.13 -4.44
N LYS A 12 11.67 7.18 -4.29
CA LYS A 12 10.80 6.00 -4.38
C LYS A 12 10.91 5.33 -5.75
N LYS A 13 10.90 6.11 -6.83
CA LYS A 13 11.04 5.59 -8.21
C LYS A 13 12.38 4.85 -8.39
N THR A 14 13.48 5.40 -7.88
CA THR A 14 14.81 4.76 -7.97
C THR A 14 14.86 3.42 -7.22
N LEU A 15 14.34 3.34 -5.99
CA LEU A 15 14.29 2.03 -5.29
C LEU A 15 13.40 1.04 -6.04
N LEU A 16 12.21 1.45 -6.49
CA LEU A 16 11.30 0.53 -7.19
C LEU A 16 11.88 0.00 -8.51
N LYS A 17 12.72 0.77 -9.21
CA LYS A 17 13.48 0.28 -10.38
C LYS A 17 14.50 -0.80 -10.01
N ASN A 18 15.07 -0.73 -8.81
CA ASN A 18 16.10 -1.64 -8.32
C ASN A 18 15.57 -2.72 -7.38
N LYS A 19 14.25 -2.90 -7.24
CA LYS A 19 13.65 -3.86 -6.29
C LYS A 19 14.12 -5.31 -6.44
N LYS A 20 14.69 -5.68 -7.58
CA LYS A 20 15.30 -7.01 -7.81
C LYS A 20 16.52 -7.28 -6.91
N SER A 21 17.18 -6.23 -6.40
CA SER A 21 18.29 -6.35 -5.45
C SER A 21 17.83 -6.35 -3.99
N GLY A 22 16.52 -6.24 -3.72
CA GLY A 22 15.99 -6.29 -2.37
C GLY A 22 15.94 -7.72 -1.83
N ASN A 23 15.97 -7.85 -0.51
CA ASN A 23 15.86 -9.14 0.17
C ASN A 23 14.39 -9.49 0.38
N ILE A 24 14.04 -10.76 0.17
CA ILE A 24 12.72 -11.25 0.57
C ILE A 24 12.77 -11.52 2.08
N VAL A 25 11.87 -10.88 2.83
CA VAL A 25 11.73 -11.07 4.27
C VAL A 25 10.27 -11.30 4.62
N SER A 26 10.02 -12.17 5.61
CA SER A 26 8.66 -12.40 6.12
C SER A 26 8.36 -11.44 7.25
N LEU A 27 7.32 -10.62 7.10
CA LEU A 27 6.90 -9.66 8.11
C LEU A 27 5.63 -10.10 8.81
N THR A 28 5.61 -9.98 10.13
CA THR A 28 4.41 -10.19 10.94
C THR A 28 3.51 -8.95 10.87
N LEU A 29 2.21 -9.16 10.69
CA LEU A 29 1.17 -8.13 10.74
C LEU A 29 0.68 -7.92 12.19
N PRO A 30 0.15 -6.73 12.56
CA PRO A 30 -0.23 -5.59 11.73
C PRO A 30 0.82 -4.47 11.62
N GLY A 31 0.66 -3.61 10.60
CA GLY A 31 1.36 -2.33 10.51
C GLY A 31 1.80 -1.93 9.10
N LEU A 32 1.75 -2.83 8.12
CA LEU A 32 2.01 -2.53 6.70
C LEU A 32 0.98 -1.58 6.09
N ALA A 33 -0.27 -1.56 6.56
CA ALA A 33 -1.35 -0.72 6.04
C ALA A 33 -1.73 0.44 6.97
N ALA A 34 -0.90 0.79 7.96
CA ALA A 34 -1.21 1.82 8.95
C ALA A 34 -1.58 3.20 8.37
N SER A 35 -1.07 3.54 7.18
CA SER A 35 -1.39 4.79 6.48
C SER A 35 -2.47 4.66 5.39
N CYS A 36 -3.28 3.60 5.43
CA CYS A 36 -4.22 3.21 4.35
C CYS A 36 -5.67 3.07 4.81
N THR A 37 -6.11 3.90 5.77
CA THR A 37 -7.47 3.86 6.34
C THR A 37 -8.56 3.84 5.28
N ASP A 38 -8.43 4.65 4.22
CA ASP A 38 -9.42 4.74 3.15
C ASP A 38 -9.60 3.42 2.37
N HIS A 39 -8.60 2.53 2.36
CA HIS A 39 -8.74 1.23 1.73
C HIS A 39 -9.61 0.29 2.56
N PHE A 40 -9.56 0.37 3.90
CA PHE A 40 -10.36 -0.50 4.77
C PHE A 40 -11.85 -0.22 4.62
N GLU A 41 -12.24 1.04 4.48
CA GLU A 41 -13.65 1.40 4.18
C GLU A 41 -14.16 0.70 2.90
N ILE A 42 -13.31 0.61 1.87
CA ILE A 42 -13.65 -0.09 0.62
C ILE A 42 -13.72 -1.60 0.82
N LEU A 43 -12.81 -2.18 1.61
CA LEU A 43 -12.77 -3.62 1.88
C LEU A 43 -13.99 -4.06 2.71
N ASP A 44 -14.41 -3.27 3.70
CA ASP A 44 -15.64 -3.50 4.47
C ASP A 44 -16.88 -3.55 3.56
N ILE A 45 -16.92 -2.71 2.53
CA ILE A 45 -18.02 -2.70 1.55
C ILE A 45 -17.96 -3.95 0.65
N PHE A 46 -16.76 -4.40 0.28
CA PHE A 46 -16.61 -5.64 -0.49
C PHE A 46 -17.16 -6.84 0.28
N ASP A 47 -16.89 -6.95 1.57
CA ASP A 47 -17.42 -8.03 2.42
C ASP A 47 -18.93 -7.99 2.56
N LYS A 48 -19.51 -6.79 2.70
CA LYS A 48 -20.96 -6.62 2.90
C LYS A 48 -21.77 -6.87 1.64
N ILE A 49 -21.29 -6.41 0.49
CA ILE A 49 -22.12 -6.30 -0.72
C ILE A 49 -21.65 -7.27 -1.82
N GLY A 50 -20.39 -7.69 -1.83
CA GLY A 50 -19.84 -8.59 -2.86
C GLY A 50 -19.91 -8.03 -4.28
N SER A 51 -20.06 -6.71 -4.45
CA SER A 51 -20.23 -6.08 -5.77
C SER A 51 -19.46 -4.76 -5.91
N CYS A 52 -19.09 -4.45 -7.17
CA CYS A 52 -18.33 -3.25 -7.54
C CYS A 52 -19.18 -2.16 -8.21
N ARG A 53 -20.46 -2.04 -7.88
CA ARG A 53 -21.29 -0.96 -8.44
C ARG A 53 -20.87 0.38 -7.85
N TYR A 54 -20.68 1.39 -8.69
CA TYR A 54 -20.12 2.69 -8.29
C TYR A 54 -20.92 3.36 -7.16
N GLU A 55 -22.24 3.24 -7.21
CA GLU A 55 -23.18 3.75 -6.21
C GLU A 55 -22.85 3.32 -4.77
N ASN A 56 -22.34 2.11 -4.58
CA ASN A 56 -21.97 1.59 -3.26
C ASN A 56 -20.79 2.34 -2.62
N PHE A 57 -20.00 3.05 -3.43
CA PHE A 57 -18.75 3.68 -3.00
C PHE A 57 -18.79 5.21 -3.05
N LEU A 58 -19.86 5.81 -3.60
CA LEU A 58 -19.98 7.26 -3.83
C LEU A 58 -19.63 8.11 -2.60
N ASN A 59 -20.02 7.64 -1.42
CA ASN A 59 -19.88 8.39 -0.17
C ASN A 59 -18.58 8.11 0.59
N THR A 60 -17.75 7.18 0.10
CA THR A 60 -16.51 6.78 0.78
C THR A 60 -15.45 7.87 0.71
N SER A 61 -14.62 7.95 1.75
CA SER A 61 -13.46 8.86 1.80
C SER A 61 -12.51 8.59 0.64
N TYR A 62 -12.36 7.31 0.27
CA TYR A 62 -11.55 6.90 -0.88
C TYR A 62 -12.02 7.51 -2.20
N VAL A 63 -13.32 7.43 -2.51
CA VAL A 63 -13.87 8.00 -3.75
C VAL A 63 -13.80 9.52 -3.72
N LYS A 64 -14.26 10.16 -2.62
CA LYS A 64 -14.20 11.62 -2.44
C LYS A 64 -12.79 12.16 -2.65
N SER A 65 -11.79 11.52 -2.04
CA SER A 65 -10.38 11.89 -2.20
C SER A 65 -9.90 11.82 -3.65
N HIS A 66 -10.28 10.78 -4.41
CA HIS A 66 -9.87 10.68 -5.81
C HIS A 66 -10.56 11.71 -6.71
N ILE A 67 -11.86 11.95 -6.50
CA ILE A 67 -12.61 12.96 -7.25
C ILE A 67 -12.07 14.37 -6.96
N ASN A 68 -11.81 14.70 -5.69
CA ASN A 68 -11.22 15.98 -5.29
C ASN A 68 -9.81 16.20 -5.88
N ASN A 69 -9.09 15.13 -6.18
CA ASN A 69 -7.81 15.16 -6.87
C ASN A 69 -7.95 15.14 -8.42
N GLY A 70 -9.14 15.43 -8.95
CA GLY A 70 -9.41 15.58 -10.38
C GLY A 70 -9.55 14.27 -11.16
N LYS A 71 -9.80 13.13 -10.49
CA LYS A 71 -10.10 11.87 -11.21
C LYS A 71 -11.57 11.83 -11.63
N SER A 72 -11.84 11.26 -12.80
CA SER A 72 -13.22 11.01 -13.24
C SER A 72 -13.82 9.81 -12.52
N SER A 73 -15.15 9.81 -12.35
CA SER A 73 -15.90 8.69 -11.74
C SER A 73 -15.59 7.34 -12.41
N SER A 74 -15.47 7.33 -13.75
CA SER A 74 -15.11 6.13 -14.51
C SER A 74 -13.73 5.59 -14.13
N ALA A 75 -12.72 6.47 -14.04
CA ALA A 75 -11.36 6.07 -13.64
C ALA A 75 -11.31 5.57 -12.19
N VAL A 76 -12.12 6.16 -11.30
CA VAL A 76 -12.23 5.69 -9.90
C VAL A 76 -12.92 4.33 -9.84
N LEU A 77 -14.01 4.13 -10.57
CA LEU A 77 -14.71 2.84 -10.67
C LEU A 77 -13.79 1.73 -11.21
N ASP A 78 -13.02 2.01 -12.26
CA ASP A 78 -12.04 1.05 -12.78
C ASP A 78 -10.97 0.69 -11.75
N LYS A 79 -10.56 1.66 -10.92
CA LYS A 79 -9.65 1.40 -9.82
C LYS A 79 -10.28 0.52 -8.74
N ILE A 80 -11.55 0.75 -8.39
CA ILE A 80 -12.30 -0.07 -7.42
C ILE A 80 -12.48 -1.49 -7.96
N LYS A 81 -12.88 -1.67 -9.23
CA LYS A 81 -13.00 -2.98 -9.88
C LYS A 81 -11.69 -3.76 -9.85
N LYS A 82 -10.56 -3.10 -10.14
CA LYS A 82 -9.22 -3.71 -10.05
C LYS A 82 -8.86 -4.09 -8.61
N PHE A 83 -9.25 -3.25 -7.64
CA PHE A 83 -9.01 -3.52 -6.22
C PHE A 83 -9.84 -4.73 -5.74
N TYR A 84 -11.11 -4.82 -6.12
CA TYR A 84 -11.95 -5.98 -5.83
C TYR A 84 -11.41 -7.27 -6.46
N LYS A 85 -11.01 -7.25 -7.73
CA LYS A 85 -10.38 -8.41 -8.38
C LYS A 85 -9.13 -8.89 -7.64
N LEU A 86 -8.36 -7.95 -7.06
CA LEU A 86 -7.21 -8.29 -6.23
C LEU A 86 -7.65 -8.84 -4.87
N TYR A 87 -8.67 -8.24 -4.25
CA TYR A 87 -9.27 -8.69 -3.00
C TYR A 87 -9.79 -10.13 -3.10
N SER A 88 -10.70 -10.42 -4.03
CA SER A 88 -11.22 -11.78 -4.26
C SER A 88 -10.09 -12.75 -4.54
N SER A 89 -9.12 -12.38 -5.38
CA SER A 89 -7.97 -13.24 -5.66
C SER A 89 -7.12 -13.54 -4.42
N ILE A 90 -6.99 -12.64 -3.44
CA ILE A 90 -6.21 -12.94 -2.22
C ILE A 90 -7.08 -13.70 -1.21
N SER A 91 -8.37 -13.39 -1.13
CA SER A 91 -9.33 -14.08 -0.26
C SER A 91 -9.48 -15.56 -0.64
N ASP A 92 -9.65 -15.85 -1.94
CA ASP A 92 -9.98 -17.19 -2.44
C ASP A 92 -8.76 -18.13 -2.46
N ILE A 93 -7.59 -17.64 -2.87
CA ILE A 93 -6.40 -18.48 -3.13
C ILE A 93 -5.16 -18.06 -2.35
N GLY A 94 -5.27 -17.07 -1.47
CA GLY A 94 -4.15 -16.52 -0.72
C GLY A 94 -3.25 -15.57 -1.53
N PHE A 95 -2.15 -15.14 -0.91
CA PHE A 95 -1.26 -14.14 -1.51
C PHE A 95 -0.40 -14.72 -2.64
N ASN A 96 -0.59 -14.23 -3.85
CA ASN A 96 0.16 -14.68 -5.02
C ASN A 96 1.38 -13.79 -5.33
N TYR A 97 2.56 -14.23 -4.91
CA TYR A 97 3.84 -13.54 -5.13
C TYR A 97 4.27 -13.43 -6.59
N LYS A 98 3.78 -14.31 -7.49
CA LYS A 98 4.04 -14.19 -8.94
C LYS A 98 3.40 -12.92 -9.53
N ARG A 99 2.32 -12.43 -8.92
CA ARG A 99 1.64 -11.19 -9.31
C ARG A 99 2.26 -9.93 -8.68
N GLY A 100 3.31 -10.10 -7.87
CA GLY A 100 4.09 -9.01 -7.28
C GLY A 100 4.01 -8.96 -5.75
N TYR A 101 5.15 -8.57 -5.17
CA TYR A 101 5.33 -8.38 -3.73
C TYR A 101 4.86 -7.00 -3.26
N ILE A 102 4.62 -6.88 -1.95
CA ILE A 102 4.68 -5.59 -1.26
C ILE A 102 6.16 -5.20 -1.18
N VAL A 103 6.47 -3.92 -1.41
CA VAL A 103 7.85 -3.42 -1.36
C VAL A 103 7.96 -2.40 -0.24
N VAL A 104 8.92 -2.61 0.66
CA VAL A 104 9.14 -1.78 1.84
C VAL A 104 10.62 -1.47 2.03
N THR A 105 10.91 -0.57 2.96
CA THR A 105 12.24 -0.35 3.50
C THR A 105 12.35 -0.81 4.94
N SER A 106 13.57 -1.15 5.35
CA SER A 106 13.90 -1.59 6.72
C SER A 106 13.55 -0.55 7.78
N ASP A 107 13.62 0.74 7.44
CA ASP A 107 13.26 1.84 8.32
C ASP A 107 11.77 2.15 8.38
N GLY A 108 10.91 1.29 7.79
CA GLY A 108 9.46 1.32 7.93
C GLY A 108 8.73 2.21 6.93
N ALA A 109 9.23 2.31 5.70
CA ALA A 109 8.53 2.97 4.60
C ALA A 109 7.92 1.95 3.64
N ARG A 110 6.66 2.12 3.25
CA ARG A 110 6.01 1.32 2.20
C ARG A 110 6.17 2.03 0.86
N LEU A 111 6.88 1.38 -0.05
CA LEU A 111 7.18 1.90 -1.39
C LEU A 111 6.09 1.50 -2.38
N ASP A 112 5.62 0.27 -2.33
CA ASP A 112 4.58 -0.25 -3.22
C ASP A 112 3.68 -1.29 -2.51
N GLY A 113 2.52 -1.54 -3.10
CA GLY A 113 1.59 -2.58 -2.63
C GLY A 113 0.59 -2.11 -1.58
N SER A 114 0.18 -0.84 -1.56
CA SER A 114 -0.79 -0.32 -0.58
C SER A 114 -2.13 -1.07 -0.58
N HIS A 115 -2.63 -1.48 -1.75
CA HIS A 115 -3.84 -2.31 -1.86
C HIS A 115 -3.60 -3.70 -1.28
N ARG A 116 -2.48 -4.35 -1.67
CA ARG A 116 -2.08 -5.67 -1.17
C ARG A 116 -1.93 -5.67 0.35
N SER A 117 -1.23 -4.67 0.92
CA SER A 117 -1.03 -4.56 2.37
C SER A 117 -2.35 -4.39 3.11
N SER A 118 -3.28 -3.60 2.57
CA SER A 118 -4.59 -3.40 3.21
C SER A 118 -5.42 -4.69 3.17
N ILE A 119 -5.41 -5.41 2.04
CA ILE A 119 -6.12 -6.69 1.91
C ILE A 119 -5.59 -7.74 2.88
N VAL A 120 -4.28 -7.96 2.95
CA VAL A 120 -3.71 -9.00 3.83
C VAL A 120 -3.93 -8.72 5.31
N GLU A 121 -3.93 -7.44 5.70
CA GLU A 121 -4.28 -7.05 7.07
C GLU A 121 -5.77 -7.21 7.35
N HIS A 122 -6.62 -6.80 6.41
CA HIS A 122 -8.08 -6.95 6.49
C HIS A 122 -8.50 -8.42 6.62
N LEU A 123 -7.91 -9.30 5.83
CA LEU A 123 -8.15 -10.75 5.88
C LEU A 123 -7.50 -11.44 7.11
N GLY A 124 -6.83 -10.69 7.99
CA GLY A 124 -6.26 -11.22 9.22
C GLY A 124 -5.06 -12.16 9.02
N MET A 125 -4.36 -12.06 7.88
CA MET A 125 -3.14 -12.85 7.66
C MET A 125 -2.11 -12.56 8.76
N LYS A 126 -1.36 -13.58 9.18
CA LYS A 126 -0.38 -13.42 10.27
C LYS A 126 0.98 -12.93 9.78
N LYS A 127 1.38 -13.38 8.59
CA LYS A 127 2.65 -13.03 7.95
C LYS A 127 2.47 -12.83 6.46
N VAL A 128 3.33 -12.00 5.88
CA VAL A 128 3.44 -11.82 4.43
C VAL A 128 4.89 -11.58 4.06
N ASP A 129 5.33 -12.16 2.94
CA ASP A 129 6.66 -11.93 2.42
C ASP A 129 6.68 -10.63 1.62
N VAL A 130 7.70 -9.83 1.85
CA VAL A 130 7.89 -8.54 1.22
C VAL A 130 9.28 -8.45 0.62
N ILE A 131 9.43 -7.61 -0.39
CA ILE A 131 10.77 -7.17 -0.80
C ILE A 131 11.16 -6.02 0.12
N GLN A 132 12.16 -6.24 0.96
CA GLN A 132 12.76 -5.22 1.79
C GLN A 132 14.02 -4.65 1.13
N MET A 133 14.08 -3.32 1.07
CA MET A 133 15.21 -2.56 0.55
C MET A 133 15.79 -1.63 1.61
N ASN A 134 17.01 -1.14 1.42
CA ASN A 134 17.55 -0.06 2.27
C ASN A 134 17.81 1.19 1.43
N TRP A 135 17.49 2.36 2.00
CA TRP A 135 17.78 3.63 1.35
C TRP A 135 19.27 3.88 1.18
N SER A 136 20.08 3.43 2.14
CA SER A 136 21.54 3.58 2.17
C SER A 136 22.23 2.88 1.00
N ASP A 137 21.61 1.87 0.41
CA ASP A 137 22.17 1.13 -0.72
C ASP A 137 22.15 1.96 -2.02
N PHE A 138 21.34 3.03 -2.06
CA PHE A 138 21.13 3.87 -3.24
C PHE A 138 21.38 5.36 -3.02
N PHE A 139 21.36 5.82 -1.77
CA PHE A 139 21.47 7.22 -1.41
C PHE A 139 22.38 7.43 -0.21
N SER A 140 23.12 8.54 -0.24
CA SER A 140 24.05 8.93 0.82
C SER A 140 23.90 10.42 1.17
N GLY A 141 24.61 10.84 2.22
CA GLY A 141 24.72 12.25 2.61
C GLY A 141 23.37 12.95 2.82
N LYS A 142 23.22 14.13 2.20
CA LYS A 142 22.05 15.00 2.39
C LYS A 142 20.73 14.38 1.91
N ASP A 143 20.76 13.56 0.85
CA ASP A 143 19.54 12.95 0.33
C ASP A 143 19.01 11.87 1.28
N LEU A 144 19.89 11.04 1.83
CA LEU A 144 19.52 10.04 2.85
C LEU A 144 18.94 10.71 4.10
N GLN A 145 19.53 11.82 4.56
CA GLN A 145 19.01 12.58 5.70
C GLN A 145 17.60 13.15 5.43
N LYS A 146 17.36 13.70 4.23
CA LYS A 146 16.04 14.21 3.84
C LYS A 146 14.99 13.10 3.83
N ILE A 147 15.33 11.93 3.29
CA ILE A 147 14.43 10.76 3.25
C ILE A 147 14.08 10.32 4.68
N LYS A 148 15.08 10.10 5.54
CA LYS A 148 14.87 9.68 6.93
C LYS A 148 14.02 10.68 7.71
N ARG A 149 14.27 11.98 7.56
CA ARG A 149 13.47 13.05 8.20
C ARG A 149 12.02 13.01 7.73
N HIS A 150 11.79 12.84 6.43
CA HIS A 150 10.44 12.74 5.88
C HIS A 150 9.69 11.52 6.43
N ILE A 151 10.33 10.35 6.45
CA ILE A 151 9.75 9.11 7.00
C ILE A 151 9.40 9.30 8.49
N GLY A 152 10.32 9.85 9.28
CA GLY A 152 10.10 10.15 10.69
C GLY A 152 8.89 11.08 10.89
N SER A 153 8.82 12.19 10.15
CA SER A 153 7.70 13.13 10.21
C SER A 153 6.35 12.49 9.85
N GLN A 154 6.30 11.63 8.82
CA GLN A 154 5.07 10.92 8.46
C GLN A 154 4.67 9.91 9.55
N ARG A 155 5.64 9.22 10.15
CA ARG A 155 5.37 8.24 11.21
C ARG A 155 4.80 8.90 12.46
N SER A 156 5.31 10.07 12.84
CA SER A 156 4.80 10.83 13.99
C SER A 156 3.34 11.27 13.83
N LYS A 157 2.79 11.30 12.60
CA LYS A 157 1.37 11.59 12.37
C LYS A 157 0.45 10.37 12.56
N LEU A 158 1.02 9.18 12.71
CA LEU A 158 0.29 7.91 12.91
C LEU A 158 0.32 7.44 14.38
N LEU A 159 0.99 8.20 15.25
CA LEU A 159 1.05 8.02 16.70
C LEU A 159 0.17 9.09 17.35
#